data_AF-A0A259PJM0-F1
#
_entry.id   AF-A0A259PJM0-F1
#
_cell.length_a   1.000
_cell.length_b   1.000
_cell.length_c   1.000
_cell.angle_alpha   90.00
_cell.angle_beta   90.00
_cell.angle_gamma   90.00
#
_symmetry.space_group_name_H-M   'P 1'
#
loop_
_entity.id
_entity.type
_entity.pdbx_description
1 polymer ?
#
loop_
_entity_poly.entity_id
_entity_poly.type
_entity_poly.pdbx_seq_one_letter_code
_entity_poly.pdbx_strand_id
1 'polypeptide(L)'
;MNGQWIGDYSGTNNGTLIANIDEFSKYYEGLIYLDEVDSNLPSTSVLIRTPNKNSQQQFTSLKIAPINPFTGTADAWENVKKHYPESVVIPTTAEINTSIAGDELSISWVTNIGTNGVSILKRSQAKNPSELIATEHDWGSFKNYLGQIESRKFIFRGQSKQWRLQTSFHRTGRANLIRFINEDIQMLHKHLSARTKHLFNLDIPNENGAFYNLVQHHGYPTPLLDWSYSPYVAAFFAFRDITNKKSELANKTDKVRIVMFDKEAWKADFNQLAYLVSFRPHVSINEFMAIENERMIPQQAVTTVTNIDDIEAYIQAKEILNTKKYLYAFDLPVNDRPIVMNDLSRMGITAGSLFPGLDGACEELKERNFVF
;
A
#
# COMPACT_ATOMS: atom_id res chain seq x y z
N MET A 1 -11.11 -0.80 17.49
CA MET A 1 -10.19 -1.78 16.89
C MET A 1 -9.77 -1.45 15.45
N ASN A 2 -10.35 -0.42 14.79
CA ASN A 2 -10.10 -0.09 13.39
C ASN A 2 -8.62 0.05 13.01
N GLY A 3 -8.20 -0.46 11.85
CA GLY A 3 -6.85 -0.34 11.29
C GLY A 3 -6.13 -1.68 11.11
N GLN A 4 -4.87 -1.59 10.68
CA GLN A 4 -3.96 -2.72 10.58
C GLN A 4 -3.11 -2.85 11.84
N TRP A 5 -2.94 -4.09 12.29
CA TRP A 5 -2.15 -4.47 13.46
C TRP A 5 -1.23 -5.61 13.11
N ILE A 6 0.04 -5.52 13.48
CA ILE A 6 1.05 -6.54 13.19
C ILE A 6 1.88 -6.79 14.44
N GLY A 7 2.23 -8.05 14.69
CA GLY A 7 3.14 -8.43 15.76
C GLY A 7 3.45 -9.92 15.73
N ASP A 8 4.46 -10.31 16.47
CA ASP A 8 4.81 -11.72 16.62
C ASP A 8 3.98 -12.37 17.71
N TYR A 9 3.85 -13.70 17.63
CA TYR A 9 3.13 -14.49 18.60
C TYR A 9 3.97 -15.65 19.12
N SER A 10 3.60 -16.15 20.30
CA SER A 10 4.22 -17.30 20.95
C SER A 10 3.17 -18.16 21.63
N GLY A 11 3.41 -19.47 21.72
CA GLY A 11 2.51 -20.42 22.37
C GLY A 11 2.95 -21.84 22.08
N THR A 12 2.02 -22.66 21.58
CA THR A 12 2.35 -23.98 21.02
C THR A 12 3.31 -23.85 19.83
N ASN A 13 3.08 -22.85 18.98
CA ASN A 13 3.93 -22.49 17.85
C ASN A 13 4.39 -21.03 17.98
N ASN A 14 5.13 -20.54 16.99
CA ASN A 14 5.58 -19.15 16.90
C ASN A 14 5.50 -18.64 15.47
N GLY A 15 5.41 -17.31 15.33
CA GLY A 15 5.33 -16.65 14.04
C GLY A 15 4.76 -15.26 14.13
N THR A 16 4.16 -14.80 13.04
CA THR A 16 3.64 -13.44 12.91
C THR A 16 2.14 -13.45 12.71
N LEU A 17 1.47 -12.47 13.32
CA LEU A 17 0.03 -12.30 13.26
C LEU A 17 -0.29 -10.91 12.69
N ILE A 18 -1.23 -10.86 11.76
CA ILE A 18 -1.70 -9.64 11.11
C ILE A 18 -3.21 -9.55 11.28
N ALA A 19 -3.70 -8.50 11.91
CA ALA A 19 -5.12 -8.21 12.01
C ALA A 19 -5.47 -6.98 11.17
N ASN A 20 -6.34 -7.18 10.18
CA ASN A 20 -6.85 -6.12 9.30
C ASN A 20 -8.33 -5.89 9.63
N ILE A 21 -8.63 -4.82 10.37
CA ILE A 21 -9.94 -4.59 10.99
C ILE A 21 -10.55 -3.29 10.48
N ASP A 22 -11.77 -3.36 9.95
CA ASP A 22 -12.58 -2.21 9.57
C ASP A 22 -13.63 -1.90 10.66
N GLU A 23 -13.93 -0.61 10.82
CA GLU A 23 -15.00 -0.12 11.69
C GLU A 23 -16.34 -0.04 10.97
N PHE A 24 -17.37 -0.56 11.63
CA PHE A 24 -18.77 -0.38 11.28
C PHE A 24 -19.46 0.48 12.35
N SER A 25 -20.71 0.87 12.11
CA SER A 25 -21.45 1.74 13.05
C SER A 25 -21.58 1.12 14.44
N LYS A 26 -21.82 -0.19 14.53
CA LYS A 26 -22.09 -0.91 15.80
C LYS A 26 -21.00 -1.90 16.22
N TYR A 27 -20.11 -2.27 15.31
CA TYR A 27 -19.13 -3.33 15.54
C TYR A 27 -17.83 -3.07 14.77
N TYR A 28 -16.84 -3.93 14.98
CA TYR A 28 -15.65 -4.07 14.16
C TYR A 28 -15.70 -5.40 13.43
N GLU A 29 -15.21 -5.44 12.20
CA GLU A 29 -15.08 -6.67 11.44
C GLU A 29 -13.75 -6.69 10.69
N GLY A 30 -13.10 -7.85 10.67
CA GLY A 30 -11.78 -7.95 10.10
C GLY A 30 -11.33 -9.38 9.89
N LEU A 31 -10.17 -9.50 9.27
CA LEU A 31 -9.52 -10.79 9.07
C LEU A 31 -8.20 -10.79 9.84
N ILE A 32 -7.99 -11.85 10.60
CA ILE A 32 -6.73 -12.14 11.27
C ILE A 32 -6.03 -13.25 10.49
N TYR A 33 -4.77 -13.02 10.13
CA TYR A 33 -3.86 -14.00 9.57
C TYR A 33 -2.82 -14.40 10.61
N LEU A 34 -2.55 -15.69 10.71
CA LEU A 34 -1.49 -16.27 11.51
C LEU A 34 -0.54 -16.99 10.56
N ASP A 35 0.69 -16.50 10.49
CA ASP A 35 1.77 -17.06 9.68
C ASP A 35 2.75 -17.83 10.57
N GLU A 36 3.03 -19.07 10.20
CA GLU A 36 3.91 -19.98 10.94
C GLU A 36 5.37 -19.76 10.54
N VAL A 37 6.30 -19.78 11.50
CA VAL A 37 7.74 -19.82 11.19
C VAL A 37 8.11 -21.16 10.56
N ASP A 38 7.54 -22.26 11.07
CA ASP A 38 7.75 -23.58 10.50
C ASP A 38 7.00 -23.72 9.18
N SER A 39 7.73 -23.78 8.07
CA SER A 39 7.17 -23.96 6.73
C SER A 39 6.47 -25.32 6.53
N ASN A 40 6.62 -26.27 7.46
CA ASN A 40 5.88 -27.53 7.44
C ASN A 40 4.48 -27.41 8.06
N LEU A 41 4.14 -26.26 8.63
CA LEU A 41 2.81 -25.99 9.17
C LEU A 41 2.07 -24.97 8.28
N PRO A 42 0.75 -25.15 8.07
CA PRO A 42 -0.04 -24.22 7.30
C PRO A 42 -0.28 -22.92 8.08
N SER A 43 -0.08 -21.78 7.43
CA SER A 43 -0.62 -20.51 7.89
C SER A 43 -2.15 -20.58 7.92
N THR A 44 -2.78 -19.84 8.82
CA THR A 44 -4.23 -19.89 9.04
C THR A 44 -4.85 -18.50 9.10
N SER A 45 -6.17 -18.43 8.93
CA SER A 45 -6.92 -17.18 9.04
C SER A 45 -8.23 -17.35 9.77
N VAL A 46 -8.69 -16.27 10.40
CA VAL A 46 -9.96 -16.20 11.13
C VAL A 46 -10.65 -14.88 10.83
N LEU A 47 -11.89 -14.97 10.34
CA LEU A 47 -12.78 -13.82 10.21
C LEU A 47 -13.37 -13.49 11.59
N ILE A 48 -13.22 -12.23 12.02
CA ILE A 48 -13.80 -11.73 13.26
C ILE A 48 -14.89 -10.71 12.97
N ARG A 49 -15.99 -10.77 13.72
CA ARG A 49 -17.00 -9.71 13.83
C ARG A 49 -17.34 -9.52 15.29
N THR A 50 -17.03 -8.36 15.85
CA THR A 50 -17.30 -8.10 17.27
C THR A 50 -18.80 -7.92 17.52
N PRO A 51 -19.33 -8.30 18.69
CA PRO A 51 -20.71 -8.02 19.06
C PRO A 51 -20.99 -6.52 19.28
N ASN A 52 -19.97 -5.74 19.63
CA ASN A 52 -20.06 -4.32 19.97
C ASN A 52 -18.70 -3.61 19.78
N LYS A 53 -18.57 -2.36 20.23
CA LYS A 53 -17.32 -1.58 20.18
C LYS A 53 -16.50 -1.59 21.47
N ASN A 54 -16.77 -2.51 22.41
CA ASN A 54 -16.03 -2.57 23.66
C ASN A 54 -14.54 -2.87 23.40
N SER A 55 -13.67 -2.42 24.30
CA SER A 55 -12.22 -2.63 24.19
C SER A 55 -11.81 -4.08 24.39
N GLN A 56 -12.64 -4.87 25.07
CA GLN A 56 -12.46 -6.30 25.29
C GLN A 56 -13.50 -7.10 24.50
N GLN A 57 -13.06 -8.16 23.84
CA GLN A 57 -13.92 -9.06 23.09
C GLN A 57 -13.56 -10.51 23.41
N GLN A 58 -14.58 -11.36 23.50
CA GLN A 58 -14.43 -12.79 23.67
C GLN A 58 -15.23 -13.49 22.58
N PHE A 59 -14.60 -14.46 21.94
CA PHE A 59 -15.20 -15.30 20.92
C PHE A 59 -15.06 -16.76 21.35
N THR A 60 -16.15 -17.51 21.35
CA THR A 60 -16.19 -18.87 21.92
C THR A 60 -15.98 -19.98 20.89
N SER A 61 -16.15 -19.71 19.59
CA SER A 61 -15.95 -20.73 18.55
C SER A 61 -15.84 -20.08 17.16
N LEU A 62 -14.72 -19.42 16.90
CA LEU A 62 -14.44 -18.88 15.58
C LEU A 62 -13.87 -19.96 14.67
N LYS A 63 -14.38 -20.04 13.44
CA LYS A 63 -13.87 -20.97 12.43
C LYS A 63 -12.48 -20.53 11.97
N ILE A 64 -11.57 -21.49 11.93
CA ILE A 64 -10.23 -21.35 11.36
C ILE A 64 -10.25 -21.88 9.94
N ALA A 65 -9.65 -21.13 9.02
CA ALA A 65 -9.45 -21.56 7.64
C ALA A 65 -7.94 -21.66 7.32
N PRO A 66 -7.47 -22.81 6.80
CA PRO A 66 -6.10 -22.92 6.29
C PRO A 66 -5.89 -21.99 5.11
N ILE A 67 -4.65 -21.53 4.96
CA ILE A 67 -4.23 -20.74 3.81
C ILE A 67 -3.54 -21.65 2.81
N ASN A 68 -3.99 -21.59 1.56
CA ASN A 68 -3.34 -22.29 0.48
C ASN A 68 -2.00 -21.60 0.17
N PRO A 69 -0.87 -22.31 0.27
CA PRO A 69 0.46 -21.70 0.15
C PRO A 69 0.77 -21.17 -1.25
N PHE A 70 0.00 -21.57 -2.28
CA PHE A 70 0.18 -21.11 -3.66
C PHE A 70 -0.68 -19.89 -3.98
N THR A 71 -1.94 -19.86 -3.51
CA THR A 71 -2.84 -18.74 -3.78
C THR A 71 -2.71 -17.61 -2.75
N GLY A 72 -2.20 -17.92 -1.55
CA GLY A 72 -2.10 -16.97 -0.43
C GLY A 72 -3.45 -16.64 0.20
N THR A 73 -4.51 -17.39 -0.12
CA THR A 73 -5.88 -17.18 0.36
C THR A 73 -6.38 -18.35 1.18
N ALA A 74 -7.41 -18.11 2.01
CA ALA A 74 -8.11 -19.17 2.71
C ALA A 74 -8.72 -20.19 1.71
N ASP A 75 -8.63 -21.48 2.04
CA ASP A 75 -9.10 -22.59 1.20
C ASP A 75 -9.57 -23.77 2.08
N ALA A 76 -10.22 -24.77 1.49
CA ALA A 76 -10.59 -26.00 2.18
C ALA A 76 -9.34 -26.82 2.53
N TRP A 77 -9.31 -27.44 3.72
CA TRP A 77 -8.18 -28.27 4.15
C TRP A 77 -7.84 -29.39 3.14
N GLU A 78 -8.84 -29.96 2.47
CA GLU A 78 -8.65 -30.97 1.43
C GLU A 78 -7.75 -30.49 0.27
N ASN A 79 -7.82 -29.20 -0.08
CA ASN A 79 -6.98 -28.60 -1.10
C ASN A 79 -5.58 -28.25 -0.59
N VAL A 80 -5.45 -27.99 0.71
CA VAL A 80 -4.23 -27.50 1.35
C VAL A 80 -3.35 -28.64 1.85
N LYS A 81 -3.93 -29.70 2.42
CA LYS A 81 -3.23 -30.78 3.12
C LYS A 81 -2.18 -31.51 2.27
N LYS A 82 -2.39 -31.55 0.95
CA LYS A 82 -1.46 -32.16 -0.02
C LYS A 82 -0.09 -31.48 -0.09
N HIS A 83 0.05 -30.30 0.53
CA HIS A 83 1.28 -29.51 0.54
C HIS A 83 2.06 -29.64 1.86
N TYR A 84 1.56 -30.41 2.81
CA TYR A 84 2.14 -30.56 4.15
C TYR A 84 2.28 -32.04 4.52
N PRO A 85 3.13 -32.39 5.51
CA PRO A 85 3.24 -33.77 5.99
C PRO A 85 1.89 -34.35 6.44
N GLU A 86 1.65 -35.63 6.18
CA GLU A 86 0.37 -36.30 6.52
C GLU A 86 0.04 -36.27 8.03
N SER A 87 1.05 -36.08 8.88
CA SER A 87 0.89 -35.96 10.33
C SER A 87 0.34 -34.61 10.79
N VAL A 88 0.25 -33.61 9.89
CA VAL A 88 -0.22 -32.28 10.25
C VAL A 88 -1.72 -32.29 10.53
N VAL A 89 -2.09 -31.84 11.72
CA VAL A 89 -3.47 -31.64 12.15
C VAL A 89 -3.72 -30.15 12.25
N ILE A 90 -4.75 -29.65 11.57
CA ILE A 90 -5.15 -28.25 11.63
C ILE A 90 -6.36 -28.08 12.57
N PRO A 91 -6.35 -27.06 13.46
CA PRO A 91 -7.54 -26.70 14.22
C PRO A 91 -8.66 -26.22 13.29
N THR A 92 -9.91 -26.52 13.65
CA THR A 92 -11.11 -26.06 12.92
C THR A 92 -11.80 -24.90 13.60
N THR A 93 -11.62 -24.76 14.92
CA THR A 93 -12.14 -23.62 15.68
C THR A 93 -11.17 -23.14 16.76
N ALA A 94 -11.33 -21.89 17.18
CA ALA A 94 -10.66 -21.32 18.34
C ALA A 94 -11.60 -20.47 19.20
N GLU A 95 -11.34 -20.54 20.50
CA GLU A 95 -11.71 -19.51 21.46
C GLU A 95 -10.66 -18.40 21.40
N ILE A 96 -11.09 -17.15 21.21
CA ILE A 96 -10.18 -16.00 21.08
C ILE A 96 -10.63 -14.91 22.05
N ASN A 97 -9.68 -14.38 22.82
CA ASN A 97 -9.89 -13.19 23.64
C ASN A 97 -9.01 -12.05 23.12
N THR A 98 -9.59 -10.87 23.00
CA THR A 98 -8.87 -9.66 22.59
C THR A 98 -9.09 -8.52 23.56
N SER A 99 -8.07 -7.68 23.72
CA SER A 99 -8.17 -6.42 24.45
C SER A 99 -7.34 -5.33 23.78
N ILE A 100 -7.85 -4.09 23.80
CA ILE A 100 -7.13 -2.93 23.29
C ILE A 100 -6.75 -1.97 24.40
N ALA A 101 -5.48 -1.57 24.40
CA ALA A 101 -4.95 -0.48 25.21
C ALA A 101 -4.07 0.41 24.31
N GLY A 102 -4.55 1.60 23.97
CA GLY A 102 -3.85 2.53 23.07
C GLY A 102 -3.59 1.93 21.69
N ASP A 103 -2.30 1.79 21.35
CA ASP A 103 -1.80 1.24 20.08
C ASP A 103 -1.37 -0.23 20.18
N GLU A 104 -1.83 -0.91 21.23
CA GLU A 104 -1.64 -2.35 21.43
C GLU A 104 -2.97 -3.09 21.36
N LEU A 105 -3.00 -4.16 20.57
CA LEU A 105 -4.07 -5.15 20.52
C LEU A 105 -3.51 -6.47 21.06
N SER A 106 -3.88 -6.80 22.29
CA SER A 106 -3.56 -8.09 22.89
C SER A 106 -4.54 -9.14 22.37
N ILE A 107 -4.01 -10.30 21.97
CA ILE A 107 -4.78 -11.45 21.49
C ILE A 107 -4.29 -12.70 22.20
N SER A 108 -5.21 -13.54 22.67
CA SER A 108 -4.92 -14.88 23.15
C SER A 108 -5.94 -15.85 22.59
N TRP A 109 -5.53 -17.10 22.36
CA TRP A 109 -6.44 -18.11 21.83
C TRP A 109 -6.13 -19.52 22.34
N VAL A 110 -7.15 -20.36 22.30
CA VAL A 110 -7.06 -21.81 22.49
C VAL A 110 -7.89 -22.48 21.41
N THR A 111 -7.35 -23.49 20.73
CA THR A 111 -8.02 -24.20 19.64
C THR A 111 -8.73 -25.46 20.12
N ASN A 112 -9.62 -25.99 19.28
CA ASN A 112 -10.33 -27.25 19.56
C ASN A 112 -9.43 -28.50 19.63
N ILE A 113 -8.15 -28.40 19.24
CA ILE A 113 -7.15 -29.47 19.36
C ILE A 113 -6.15 -29.19 20.49
N GLY A 114 -6.39 -28.17 21.32
CA GLY A 114 -5.58 -27.84 22.51
C GLY A 114 -4.34 -26.98 22.24
N THR A 115 -4.08 -26.59 20.98
CA THR A 115 -3.02 -25.60 20.69
C THR A 115 -3.45 -24.21 21.15
N ASN A 116 -2.49 -23.39 21.54
CA ASN A 116 -2.75 -22.07 22.11
C ASN A 116 -1.66 -21.06 21.75
N GLY A 117 -1.94 -19.78 21.95
CA GLY A 117 -0.95 -18.74 21.81
C GLY A 117 -1.41 -17.38 22.30
N VAL A 118 -0.44 -16.48 22.38
CA VAL A 118 -0.60 -15.09 22.79
C VAL A 118 0.20 -14.17 21.88
N SER A 119 -0.30 -12.96 21.67
CA SER A 119 0.39 -11.92 20.91
C SER A 119 -0.01 -10.54 21.39
N ILE A 120 0.89 -9.58 21.25
CA ILE A 120 0.62 -8.15 21.38
C ILE A 120 0.92 -7.52 20.02
N LEU A 121 -0.13 -7.18 19.28
CA LEU A 121 0.00 -6.53 18.00
C LEU A 121 0.12 -5.02 18.16
N LYS A 122 1.02 -4.42 17.39
CA LYS A 122 1.17 -2.96 17.32
C LYS A 122 0.33 -2.42 16.18
N ARG A 123 -0.36 -1.31 16.44
CA ARG A 123 -1.06 -0.55 15.41
C ARG A 123 -0.04 0.01 14.42
N SER A 124 -0.38 -0.02 13.13
CA SER A 124 0.30 0.75 12.10
C SER A 124 0.50 2.22 12.51
N GLN A 125 1.71 2.73 12.24
CA GLN A 125 2.12 4.10 12.55
C GLN A 125 2.10 5.00 11.29
N ALA A 126 1.38 4.60 10.23
CA ALA A 126 1.33 5.31 8.95
C ALA A 126 0.86 6.78 9.04
N LYS A 127 0.17 7.15 10.13
CA LYS A 127 -0.28 8.53 10.40
C LYS A 127 0.79 9.42 11.04
N ASN A 128 1.87 8.84 11.54
CA ASN A 128 2.98 9.59 12.12
C ASN A 128 3.81 10.26 11.01
N PRO A 129 4.62 11.28 11.36
CA PRO A 129 5.61 11.82 10.44
C PRO A 129 6.51 10.73 9.85
N SER A 130 6.97 10.93 8.61
CA SER A 130 7.93 10.04 7.97
C SER A 130 9.25 10.00 8.75
N GLU A 131 9.77 8.80 8.94
CA GLU A 131 11.07 8.51 9.56
C GLU A 131 12.21 8.43 8.54
N LEU A 132 11.89 8.48 7.24
CA LEU A 132 12.91 8.57 6.19
C LEU A 132 13.79 9.80 6.38
N ILE A 133 15.08 9.53 6.58
CA ILE A 133 16.13 10.52 6.56
C ILE A 133 16.30 11.00 5.12
N ALA A 134 15.97 12.26 4.87
CA ALA A 134 16.09 12.90 3.57
C ALA A 134 17.42 13.63 3.44
N THR A 135 17.94 13.69 2.21
CA THR A 135 18.99 14.66 1.85
C THR A 135 18.32 15.94 1.35
N GLU A 136 18.86 17.08 1.77
CA GLU A 136 18.37 18.40 1.38
C GLU A 136 18.99 18.81 0.03
N HIS A 137 18.14 19.21 -0.90
CA HIS A 137 18.57 19.66 -2.23
C HIS A 137 17.78 20.90 -2.65
N ASP A 138 18.42 21.80 -3.40
CA ASP A 138 17.71 22.70 -4.30
C ASP A 138 17.49 22.02 -5.67
N TRP A 139 16.74 22.65 -6.56
CA TRP A 139 16.46 22.09 -7.88
C TRP A 139 17.73 21.77 -8.70
N GLY A 140 18.75 22.61 -8.61
CA GLY A 140 20.00 22.43 -9.34
C GLY A 140 20.81 21.23 -8.86
N SER A 141 21.04 21.13 -7.56
CA SER A 141 21.76 20.03 -6.92
C SER A 141 21.00 18.71 -7.03
N PHE A 142 19.66 18.72 -6.99
CA PHE A 142 18.85 17.52 -7.25
C PHE A 142 19.06 17.02 -8.68
N LYS A 143 19.00 17.88 -9.70
CA LYS A 143 19.29 17.49 -11.09
C LYS A 143 20.72 16.96 -11.27
N ASN A 144 21.70 17.59 -10.61
CA ASN A 144 23.09 17.13 -10.65
C ASN A 144 23.23 15.73 -10.05
N TYR A 145 22.53 15.44 -8.94
CA TYR A 145 22.47 14.10 -8.35
C TYR A 145 21.86 13.09 -9.33
N LEU A 146 20.73 13.43 -9.96
CA LEU A 146 20.07 12.56 -10.94
C LEU A 146 20.96 12.23 -12.15
N GLY A 147 21.87 13.13 -12.53
CA GLY A 147 22.84 12.89 -13.60
C GLY A 147 23.88 11.81 -13.28
N GLN A 148 23.99 11.39 -12.02
CA GLN A 148 24.99 10.41 -11.54
C GLN A 148 24.41 9.01 -11.31
N ILE A 149 23.09 8.85 -11.36
CA ILE A 149 22.44 7.56 -11.11
C ILE A 149 22.06 6.86 -12.41
N GLU A 150 21.98 5.54 -12.36
CA GLU A 150 21.61 4.71 -13.50
C GLU A 150 20.14 4.92 -13.90
N SER A 151 19.91 5.15 -15.20
CA SER A 151 18.58 5.29 -15.76
C SER A 151 17.78 4.00 -15.64
N ARG A 152 16.47 4.11 -15.37
CA ARG A 152 15.52 2.99 -15.22
C ARG A 152 15.80 1.99 -14.10
N LYS A 153 16.85 2.15 -13.30
CA LYS A 153 17.04 1.36 -12.07
C LYS A 153 16.07 1.75 -10.96
N PHE A 154 15.75 3.04 -10.87
CA PHE A 154 14.93 3.61 -9.80
C PHE A 154 13.55 4.04 -10.31
N ILE A 155 12.59 4.10 -9.38
CA ILE A 155 11.27 4.72 -9.57
C ILE A 155 11.07 5.82 -8.52
N PHE A 156 10.28 6.83 -8.85
CA PHE A 156 10.20 8.08 -8.09
C PHE A 156 8.76 8.44 -7.73
N ARG A 157 8.55 9.05 -6.57
CA ARG A 157 7.26 9.55 -6.12
C ARG A 157 7.38 10.95 -5.55
N GLY A 158 6.61 11.88 -6.09
CA GLY A 158 6.49 13.24 -5.56
C GLY A 158 5.42 13.34 -4.49
N GLN A 159 5.72 14.07 -3.42
CA GLN A 159 4.78 14.40 -2.36
C GLN A 159 4.93 15.88 -2.00
N SER A 160 3.81 16.60 -1.89
CA SER A 160 3.81 18.01 -1.52
C SER A 160 4.21 18.27 -0.06
N LYS A 161 4.31 17.20 0.75
CA LYS A 161 4.82 17.20 2.12
C LYS A 161 5.54 15.89 2.43
N GLN A 162 6.25 15.85 3.55
CA GLN A 162 7.03 14.72 4.06
C GLN A 162 6.15 13.63 4.71
N TRP A 163 5.08 13.22 4.04
CA TRP A 163 4.20 12.15 4.52
C TRP A 163 4.86 10.78 4.39
N ARG A 164 4.46 9.84 5.25
CA ARG A 164 4.75 8.42 5.06
C ARG A 164 4.14 7.90 3.76
N LEU A 165 4.75 6.85 3.22
CA LEU A 165 4.21 6.12 2.09
C LEU A 165 2.99 5.31 2.54
N GLN A 166 1.82 5.67 2.01
CA GLN A 166 0.53 5.06 2.34
C GLN A 166 -0.40 5.18 1.14
N THR A 167 -1.08 4.08 0.80
CA THR A 167 -2.04 4.01 -0.32
C THR A 167 -3.28 4.87 -0.05
N SER A 168 -4.01 5.23 -1.11
CA SER A 168 -5.28 5.96 -0.96
C SER A 168 -6.34 5.14 -0.22
N PHE A 169 -6.35 3.80 -0.40
CA PHE A 169 -7.21 2.90 0.37
C PHE A 169 -6.94 2.99 1.87
N HIS A 170 -5.69 2.82 2.31
CA HIS A 170 -5.38 2.80 3.74
C HIS A 170 -5.59 4.18 4.40
N ARG A 171 -5.41 5.28 3.65
CA ARG A 171 -5.76 6.65 4.09
C ARG A 171 -7.23 6.82 4.47
N THR A 172 -8.14 6.00 3.94
CA THR A 172 -9.56 6.01 4.34
C THR A 172 -9.79 5.49 5.75
N GLY A 173 -8.76 4.89 6.36
CA GLY A 173 -8.84 4.20 7.65
C GLY A 173 -9.27 2.73 7.54
N ARG A 174 -9.45 2.21 6.32
CA ARG A 174 -9.76 0.80 6.07
C ARG A 174 -8.49 -0.04 5.94
N ALA A 175 -8.59 -1.30 6.37
CA ALA A 175 -7.52 -2.29 6.27
C ALA A 175 -8.02 -3.64 5.73
N ASN A 176 -9.34 -3.91 5.76
CA ASN A 176 -9.90 -5.18 5.31
C ASN A 176 -9.98 -5.26 3.77
N LEU A 177 -8.93 -5.83 3.16
CA LEU A 177 -8.85 -6.01 1.70
C LEU A 177 -9.80 -7.08 1.14
N ILE A 178 -10.22 -8.05 1.96
CA ILE A 178 -11.25 -9.02 1.53
C ILE A 178 -12.57 -8.30 1.28
N ARG A 179 -12.95 -7.39 2.19
CA ARG A 179 -14.12 -6.53 2.01
C ARG A 179 -13.97 -5.65 0.78
N PHE A 180 -12.79 -5.05 0.59
CA PHE A 180 -12.48 -4.25 -0.61
C PHE A 180 -12.75 -5.01 -1.91
N ILE A 181 -12.23 -6.23 -2.03
CA ILE A 181 -12.36 -7.02 -3.26
C ILE A 181 -13.78 -7.54 -3.46
N ASN A 182 -14.42 -8.03 -2.39
CA ASN A 182 -15.70 -8.73 -2.48
C ASN A 182 -16.91 -7.80 -2.50
N GLU A 183 -16.79 -6.59 -1.95
CA GLU A 183 -17.89 -5.61 -1.91
C GLU A 183 -17.61 -4.43 -2.84
N ASP A 184 -16.55 -3.68 -2.54
CA ASP A 184 -16.31 -2.36 -3.14
C ASP A 184 -15.98 -2.47 -4.63
N ILE A 185 -15.04 -3.35 -4.96
CA ILE A 185 -14.64 -3.60 -6.35
C ILE A 185 -15.76 -4.24 -7.16
N GLN A 186 -16.52 -5.17 -6.58
CA GLN A 186 -17.65 -5.79 -7.29
C GLN A 186 -18.72 -4.74 -7.62
N MET A 187 -19.00 -3.82 -6.70
CA MET A 187 -19.93 -2.73 -6.95
C MET A 187 -19.36 -1.76 -8.00
N LEU A 188 -18.10 -1.34 -7.87
CA LEU A 188 -17.46 -0.41 -8.79
C LEU A 188 -17.42 -0.97 -10.21
N HIS A 189 -17.01 -2.23 -10.37
CA HIS A 189 -16.94 -2.90 -11.67
C HIS A 189 -18.29 -2.94 -12.38
N LYS A 190 -19.38 -3.22 -11.66
CA LYS A 190 -20.75 -3.17 -12.21
C LYS A 190 -21.16 -1.78 -12.71
N HIS A 191 -20.71 -0.70 -12.05
CA HIS A 191 -21.04 0.67 -12.45
C HIS A 191 -20.20 1.15 -13.64
N LEU A 192 -18.95 0.70 -13.72
CA LEU A 192 -18.01 1.13 -14.75
C LEU A 192 -18.07 0.28 -16.03
N SER A 193 -18.56 -0.96 -15.97
CA SER A 193 -18.64 -1.84 -17.16
C SER A 193 -19.47 -1.26 -18.31
N ALA A 194 -20.41 -0.36 -18.03
CA ALA A 194 -21.19 0.37 -19.04
C ALA A 194 -20.51 1.66 -19.54
N ARG A 195 -19.35 2.02 -18.97
CA ARG A 195 -18.61 3.27 -19.24
C ARG A 195 -17.25 3.03 -19.91
N THR A 196 -16.70 1.82 -19.78
CA THR A 196 -15.49 1.40 -20.48
C THR A 196 -15.84 0.72 -21.81
N LYS A 197 -15.00 0.85 -22.83
CA LYS A 197 -15.14 0.11 -24.10
C LYS A 197 -14.64 -1.33 -23.97
N HIS A 198 -13.63 -1.55 -23.13
CA HIS A 198 -13.08 -2.83 -22.71
C HIS A 198 -13.83 -3.34 -21.49
N LEU A 199 -14.33 -4.56 -21.56
CA LEU A 199 -14.91 -5.25 -20.41
C LEU A 199 -13.79 -5.98 -19.68
N PHE A 200 -13.45 -5.53 -18.48
CA PHE A 200 -12.39 -6.11 -17.67
C PHE A 200 -12.83 -7.46 -17.09
N ASN A 201 -12.05 -8.52 -17.36
CA ASN A 201 -12.21 -9.79 -16.66
C ASN A 201 -11.35 -9.78 -15.38
N LEU A 202 -11.98 -9.58 -14.24
CA LEU A 202 -11.28 -9.50 -12.95
C LEU A 202 -10.66 -10.83 -12.47
N ASP A 203 -11.00 -11.96 -13.11
CA ASP A 203 -10.35 -13.25 -12.86
C ASP A 203 -8.99 -13.37 -13.55
N ILE A 204 -8.70 -12.53 -14.55
CA ILE A 204 -7.41 -12.47 -15.23
C ILE A 204 -6.53 -11.44 -14.51
N PRO A 205 -5.39 -11.83 -13.89
CA PRO A 205 -4.60 -10.93 -13.06
C PRO A 205 -4.16 -9.63 -13.75
N ASN A 206 -3.78 -9.71 -15.04
CA ASN A 206 -3.36 -8.53 -15.79
C ASN A 206 -4.52 -7.55 -16.06
N GLU A 207 -5.73 -8.05 -16.31
CA GLU A 207 -6.91 -7.21 -16.50
C GLU A 207 -7.42 -6.65 -15.17
N ASN A 208 -7.40 -7.45 -14.10
CA ASN A 208 -7.74 -6.99 -12.76
C ASN A 208 -6.81 -5.85 -12.31
N GLY A 209 -5.50 -6.01 -12.52
CA GLY A 209 -4.51 -4.98 -12.26
C GLY A 209 -4.72 -3.72 -13.10
N ALA A 210 -5.02 -3.87 -14.40
CA ALA A 210 -5.35 -2.75 -15.28
C ALA A 210 -6.60 -2.00 -14.82
N PHE A 211 -7.65 -2.73 -14.39
CA PHE A 211 -8.85 -2.13 -13.83
C PHE A 211 -8.57 -1.31 -12.57
N TYR A 212 -7.77 -1.85 -11.63
CA TYR A 212 -7.39 -1.11 -10.42
C TYR A 212 -6.57 0.14 -10.71
N ASN A 213 -5.61 0.05 -11.63
CA ASN A 213 -4.80 1.20 -12.02
C ASN A 213 -5.64 2.29 -12.73
N LEU A 214 -6.60 1.89 -13.57
CA LEU A 214 -7.55 2.81 -14.20
C LEU A 214 -8.36 3.58 -13.14
N VAL A 215 -9.04 2.88 -12.23
CA VAL A 215 -9.93 3.55 -11.26
C VAL A 215 -9.15 4.41 -10.26
N GLN A 216 -7.91 4.03 -9.92
CA GLN A 216 -7.03 4.86 -9.11
C GLN A 216 -6.68 6.18 -9.77
N HIS A 217 -6.35 6.16 -11.06
CA HIS A 217 -6.07 7.38 -11.81
C HIS A 217 -7.30 8.29 -11.94
N HIS A 218 -8.51 7.75 -11.74
CA HIS A 218 -9.76 8.50 -11.64
C HIS A 218 -10.19 8.82 -10.19
N GLY A 219 -9.30 8.60 -9.21
CA GLY A 219 -9.48 9.02 -7.82
C GLY A 219 -10.17 8.02 -6.90
N TYR A 220 -10.43 6.79 -7.36
CA TYR A 220 -10.96 5.75 -6.49
C TYR A 220 -9.88 5.27 -5.50
N PRO A 221 -10.16 5.17 -4.18
CA PRO A 221 -9.19 4.66 -3.22
C PRO A 221 -8.84 3.18 -3.50
N THR A 222 -7.56 2.89 -3.73
CA THR A 222 -7.06 1.54 -4.02
C THR A 222 -5.86 1.20 -3.13
N PRO A 223 -5.57 -0.09 -2.89
CA PRO A 223 -4.37 -0.56 -2.16
C PRO A 223 -3.11 -0.52 -3.03
N LEU A 224 -3.04 0.51 -3.86
CA LEU A 224 -1.98 0.76 -4.81
C LEU A 224 -1.32 2.09 -4.46
N LEU A 225 -0.06 2.25 -4.86
CA LEU A 225 0.68 3.50 -4.70
C LEU A 225 1.42 3.81 -6.00
N ASP A 226 1.19 5.01 -6.52
CA ASP A 226 1.77 5.47 -7.78
C ASP A 226 3.22 5.91 -7.64
N TRP A 227 4.00 5.53 -8.64
CA TRP A 227 5.39 5.92 -8.87
C TRP A 227 5.55 6.29 -10.35
N SER A 228 6.65 6.96 -10.68
CA SER A 228 7.04 7.29 -12.04
C SER A 228 8.47 6.85 -12.31
N TYR A 229 8.74 6.39 -13.52
CA TYR A 229 10.11 6.22 -14.00
C TYR A 229 10.86 7.54 -14.16
N SER A 230 10.13 8.65 -14.26
CA SER A 230 10.73 9.98 -14.43
C SER A 230 10.81 10.73 -13.09
N PRO A 231 12.02 11.07 -12.61
CA PRO A 231 12.16 11.94 -11.44
C PRO A 231 11.57 13.34 -11.68
N TYR A 232 11.48 13.78 -12.94
CA TYR A 232 10.89 15.06 -13.32
C TYR A 232 9.36 15.03 -13.24
N VAL A 233 8.72 13.91 -13.60
CA VAL A 233 7.28 13.72 -13.37
C VAL A 233 6.98 13.63 -11.87
N ALA A 234 7.82 12.95 -11.09
CA ALA A 234 7.71 12.96 -9.64
C ALA A 234 7.83 14.39 -9.07
N ALA A 235 8.78 15.20 -9.55
CA ALA A 235 8.89 16.60 -9.16
C ALA A 235 7.62 17.40 -9.51
N PHE A 236 7.02 17.20 -10.70
CA PHE A 236 5.74 17.80 -11.06
C PHE A 236 4.67 17.52 -9.98
N PHE A 237 4.47 16.26 -9.60
CA PHE A 237 3.49 15.89 -8.58
C PHE A 237 3.81 16.45 -7.18
N ALA A 238 5.10 16.61 -6.84
CA ALA A 238 5.51 17.21 -5.58
C ALA A 238 5.11 18.70 -5.49
N PHE A 239 5.19 19.43 -6.60
CA PHE A 239 4.96 20.87 -6.66
C PHE A 239 3.57 21.29 -7.19
N ARG A 240 2.83 20.40 -7.85
CA ARG A 240 1.56 20.68 -8.56
C ARG A 240 0.55 21.48 -7.74
N ASP A 241 0.29 21.06 -6.50
CA ASP A 241 -0.76 21.67 -5.65
C ASP A 241 -0.30 22.92 -4.90
N ILE A 242 0.92 23.38 -5.18
CA ILE A 242 1.51 24.56 -4.53
C ILE A 242 1.21 25.80 -5.38
N THR A 243 0.88 26.87 -4.67
CA THR A 243 0.84 28.28 -5.11
C THR A 243 2.15 28.87 -5.64
N ASN A 244 2.24 29.73 -6.66
CA ASN A 244 3.38 30.68 -6.68
C ASN A 244 3.29 31.59 -5.45
N LYS A 245 2.10 32.08 -5.11
CA LYS A 245 1.89 32.86 -3.88
C LYS A 245 2.28 32.08 -2.62
N LYS A 246 1.90 30.80 -2.52
CA LYS A 246 2.32 29.96 -1.38
C LYS A 246 3.83 29.74 -1.37
N SER A 247 4.45 29.61 -2.54
CA SER A 247 5.89 29.44 -2.69
C SER A 247 6.68 30.67 -2.25
N GLU A 248 6.19 31.87 -2.56
CA GLU A 248 6.80 33.14 -2.11
C GLU A 248 6.73 33.32 -0.59
N LEU A 249 5.62 32.88 0.03
CA LEU A 249 5.39 32.98 1.47
C LEU A 249 5.96 31.79 2.27
N ALA A 250 6.57 30.82 1.60
CA ALA A 250 7.07 29.61 2.23
C ALA A 250 8.31 29.90 3.10
N ASN A 251 8.34 29.28 4.28
CA ASN A 251 9.49 29.32 5.16
C ASN A 251 10.58 28.35 4.68
N LYS A 252 11.81 28.53 5.17
CA LYS A 252 12.92 27.61 4.87
C LYS A 252 12.67 26.16 5.28
N THR A 253 11.73 25.92 6.20
CA THR A 253 11.32 24.58 6.67
C THR A 253 10.22 23.96 5.81
N ASP A 254 9.57 24.73 4.93
CA ASP A 254 8.53 24.22 4.05
C ASP A 254 9.18 23.50 2.87
N LYS A 255 9.04 22.18 2.85
CA LYS A 255 9.66 21.28 1.87
C LYS A 255 8.63 20.40 1.18
N VAL A 256 8.86 20.17 -0.10
CA VAL A 256 8.29 19.01 -0.80
C VAL A 256 9.25 17.82 -0.68
N ARG A 257 8.74 16.61 -0.88
CA ARG A 257 9.55 15.40 -0.83
C ARG A 257 9.46 14.63 -2.14
N ILE A 258 10.60 14.21 -2.67
CA ILE A 258 10.69 13.22 -3.74
C ILE A 258 11.30 11.95 -3.13
N VAL A 259 10.56 10.84 -3.21
CA VAL A 259 11.03 9.53 -2.77
C VAL A 259 11.56 8.77 -3.98
N MET A 260 12.70 8.11 -3.83
CA MET A 260 13.31 7.25 -4.84
C MET A 260 13.40 5.83 -4.30
N PHE A 261 12.93 4.87 -5.09
CA PHE A 261 12.89 3.46 -4.73
C PHE A 261 13.74 2.65 -5.71
N ASP A 262 14.74 1.92 -5.20
CA ASP A 262 15.57 0.98 -5.97
C ASP A 262 14.74 -0.27 -6.31
N LYS A 263 13.96 -0.17 -7.39
CA LYS A 263 13.04 -1.23 -7.82
C LYS A 263 13.78 -2.49 -8.25
N GLU A 264 15.00 -2.39 -8.79
CA GLU A 264 15.75 -3.55 -9.27
C GLU A 264 16.29 -4.35 -8.10
N ALA A 265 16.87 -3.66 -7.11
CA ALA A 265 17.27 -4.29 -5.86
C ALA A 265 16.09 -4.95 -5.15
N TRP A 266 14.94 -4.26 -5.10
CA TRP A 266 13.74 -4.80 -4.47
C TRP A 266 13.21 -6.05 -5.17
N LYS A 267 13.12 -6.02 -6.52
CA LYS A 267 12.66 -7.17 -7.32
C LYS A 267 13.63 -8.35 -7.28
N ALA A 268 14.92 -8.10 -7.07
CA ALA A 268 15.92 -9.15 -6.92
C ALA A 268 15.81 -9.88 -5.57
N ASP A 269 15.45 -9.16 -4.51
CA ASP A 269 15.49 -9.69 -3.15
C ASP A 269 14.11 -10.20 -2.66
N PHE A 270 13.00 -9.74 -3.26
CA PHE A 270 11.65 -10.06 -2.82
C PHE A 270 10.75 -10.54 -3.94
N ASN A 271 9.87 -11.49 -3.62
CA ASN A 271 8.86 -12.00 -4.56
C ASN A 271 7.84 -10.91 -4.90
N GLN A 272 7.53 -10.80 -6.19
CA GLN A 272 6.54 -9.86 -6.70
C GLN A 272 5.19 -10.56 -6.84
N LEU A 273 4.25 -10.19 -5.98
CA LEU A 273 2.88 -10.71 -6.01
C LEU A 273 1.99 -9.85 -6.91
N ALA A 274 1.21 -10.49 -7.77
CA ALA A 274 0.20 -9.84 -8.61
C ALA A 274 -1.15 -9.65 -7.89
N TYR A 275 -1.36 -10.32 -6.75
CA TYR A 275 -2.59 -10.28 -5.99
C TYR A 275 -2.54 -9.21 -4.89
N LEU A 276 -3.70 -8.61 -4.59
CA LEU A 276 -3.84 -7.62 -3.51
C LEU A 276 -3.87 -8.26 -2.12
N VAL A 277 -4.47 -9.45 -2.02
CA VAL A 277 -4.64 -10.16 -0.75
C VAL A 277 -3.51 -11.16 -0.59
N SER A 278 -2.81 -11.02 0.52
CA SER A 278 -1.82 -11.98 0.99
C SER A 278 -1.90 -12.06 2.50
N PHE A 279 -1.61 -13.23 3.03
CA PHE A 279 -1.47 -13.47 4.47
C PHE A 279 -0.14 -12.95 5.04
N ARG A 280 0.82 -12.64 4.16
CA ARG A 280 2.10 -12.02 4.52
C ARG A 280 2.13 -10.56 4.09
N PRO A 281 2.80 -9.67 4.85
CA PRO A 281 2.98 -8.29 4.42
C PRO A 281 3.88 -8.26 3.18
N HIS A 282 3.47 -7.53 2.14
CA HIS A 282 4.26 -7.38 0.92
C HIS A 282 4.16 -5.98 0.32
N VAL A 283 5.19 -5.61 -0.43
CA VAL A 283 5.18 -4.50 -1.38
C VAL A 283 5.66 -5.07 -2.71
N SER A 284 4.79 -5.11 -3.71
CA SER A 284 5.12 -5.66 -5.04
C SER A 284 5.10 -4.55 -6.07
N ILE A 285 6.10 -4.48 -6.93
CA ILE A 285 6.20 -3.53 -8.03
C ILE A 285 5.61 -4.20 -9.28
N ASN A 286 4.51 -3.65 -9.80
CA ASN A 286 3.81 -4.15 -10.97
C ASN A 286 3.70 -3.08 -12.06
N GLU A 287 3.78 -3.55 -13.30
CA GLU A 287 3.52 -2.75 -14.51
C GLU A 287 2.23 -3.27 -15.13
N PHE A 288 1.15 -2.55 -14.89
CA PHE A 288 -0.15 -2.91 -15.44
C PHE A 288 -0.27 -2.50 -16.91
N MET A 289 -1.15 -3.17 -17.64
CA MET A 289 -1.46 -2.78 -19.02
C MET A 289 -2.25 -1.45 -19.00
N ALA A 290 -1.93 -0.54 -19.92
CA ALA A 290 -2.62 0.75 -20.07
C ALA A 290 -3.99 0.63 -20.75
N ILE A 291 -4.82 -0.34 -20.37
CA ILE A 291 -6.15 -0.50 -20.95
C ILE A 291 -7.03 0.69 -20.51
N GLU A 292 -7.43 1.51 -21.48
CA GLU A 292 -8.23 2.73 -21.29
C GLU A 292 -7.62 3.77 -20.33
N ASN A 293 -6.33 3.65 -20.03
CA ASN A 293 -5.65 4.52 -19.10
C ASN A 293 -4.63 5.41 -19.81
N GLU A 294 -5.12 6.46 -20.46
CA GLU A 294 -4.29 7.40 -21.23
C GLU A 294 -3.27 8.16 -20.37
N ARG A 295 -3.51 8.23 -19.05
CA ARG A 295 -2.61 8.89 -18.08
C ARG A 295 -1.33 8.10 -17.83
N MET A 296 -1.34 6.78 -18.04
CA MET A 296 -0.24 5.89 -17.64
C MET A 296 1.07 6.17 -18.40
N ILE A 297 0.98 6.36 -19.73
CA ILE A 297 2.16 6.54 -20.58
C ILE A 297 2.84 7.90 -20.34
N PRO A 298 2.13 9.06 -20.38
CA PRO A 298 2.76 10.36 -20.15
C PRO A 298 3.35 10.51 -18.76
N GLN A 299 2.71 9.91 -17.76
CA GLN A 299 3.21 9.92 -16.38
C GLN A 299 4.37 8.93 -16.15
N GLN A 300 4.70 8.12 -17.16
CA GLN A 300 5.67 7.03 -17.06
C GLN A 300 5.40 6.16 -15.83
N ALA A 301 4.11 5.84 -15.64
CA ALA A 301 3.60 5.31 -14.38
C ALA A 301 4.08 3.88 -14.15
N VAL A 302 4.39 3.60 -12.88
CA VAL A 302 4.64 2.28 -12.32
C VAL A 302 3.97 2.24 -10.95
N THR A 303 3.50 1.07 -10.53
CA THR A 303 2.64 0.99 -9.36
C THR A 303 3.14 -0.06 -8.40
N THR A 304 3.14 0.27 -7.11
CA THR A 304 3.29 -0.76 -6.08
C THR A 304 1.93 -1.22 -5.58
N VAL A 305 1.77 -2.53 -5.46
CA VAL A 305 0.65 -3.23 -4.83
C VAL A 305 1.07 -3.63 -3.41
N THR A 306 0.21 -3.39 -2.42
CA THR A 306 0.54 -3.76 -1.04
C THR A 306 -0.69 -4.01 -0.18
N ASN A 307 -0.57 -4.94 0.76
CA ASN A 307 -1.51 -5.13 1.86
C ASN A 307 -1.08 -4.41 3.14
N ILE A 308 -0.12 -3.50 3.07
CA ILE A 308 0.47 -2.82 4.24
C ILE A 308 0.01 -1.38 4.29
N ASP A 309 -0.37 -0.95 5.49
CA ASP A 309 -0.75 0.43 5.79
C ASP A 309 0.50 1.34 5.86
N ASP A 310 1.51 0.95 6.64
CA ASP A 310 2.81 1.66 6.76
C ASP A 310 3.89 1.04 5.87
N ILE A 311 3.93 1.46 4.60
CA ILE A 311 4.86 0.93 3.60
C ILE A 311 6.31 1.27 3.96
N GLU A 312 6.52 2.45 4.53
CA GLU A 312 7.84 2.96 4.88
C GLU A 312 8.49 2.11 5.98
N ALA A 313 7.78 1.89 7.09
CA ALA A 313 8.28 1.07 8.19
C ALA A 313 8.57 -0.37 7.75
N TYR A 314 7.73 -0.93 6.86
CA TYR A 314 7.97 -2.26 6.31
C TYR A 314 9.24 -2.33 5.49
N ILE A 315 9.46 -1.39 4.55
CA ILE A 315 10.67 -1.37 3.75
C ILE A 315 11.89 -1.16 4.65
N GLN A 316 11.84 -0.27 5.63
CA GLN A 316 12.94 -0.07 6.59
C GLN A 316 13.27 -1.33 7.39
N ALA A 317 12.26 -2.09 7.84
CA ALA A 317 12.48 -3.37 8.52
C ALA A 317 13.21 -4.38 7.60
N LYS A 318 12.88 -4.39 6.31
CA LYS A 318 13.59 -5.19 5.30
C LYS A 318 15.01 -4.68 5.02
N GLU A 319 15.23 -3.36 5.04
CA GLU A 319 16.56 -2.77 4.89
C GLU A 319 17.50 -3.19 6.03
N ILE A 320 16.99 -3.19 7.27
CA ILE A 320 17.71 -3.65 8.46
C ILE A 320 18.04 -5.14 8.35
N LEU A 321 17.03 -5.96 8.02
CA LEU A 321 17.19 -7.42 7.92
C LEU A 321 18.22 -7.82 6.86
N ASN A 322 18.18 -7.17 5.69
CA ASN A 322 19.04 -7.51 4.56
C ASN A 322 20.35 -6.70 4.54
N THR A 323 20.55 -5.77 5.48
CA THR A 323 21.68 -4.82 5.49
C THR A 323 21.84 -4.11 4.13
N LYS A 324 20.71 -3.70 3.52
CA LYS A 324 20.66 -3.16 2.17
C LYS A 324 19.61 -2.06 2.07
N LYS A 325 19.97 -0.91 1.48
CA LYS A 325 19.06 0.23 1.31
C LYS A 325 18.24 0.10 0.03
N TYR A 326 16.94 0.36 0.11
CA TYR A 326 16.03 0.38 -1.03
C TYR A 326 15.34 1.74 -1.23
N LEU A 327 15.11 2.50 -0.16
CA LEU A 327 14.29 3.72 -0.21
C LEU A 327 15.09 4.96 0.19
N TYR A 328 15.03 6.00 -0.65
CA TYR A 328 15.74 7.26 -0.46
C TYR A 328 14.76 8.43 -0.51
N ALA A 329 15.05 9.51 0.19
CA ALA A 329 14.21 10.71 0.21
C ALA A 329 15.05 11.96 -0.07
N PHE A 330 14.48 12.86 -0.86
CA PHE A 330 15.06 14.16 -1.21
C PHE A 330 14.06 15.24 -0.84
N ASP A 331 14.45 16.15 0.04
CA ASP A 331 13.61 17.28 0.44
C ASP A 331 14.07 18.54 -0.29
N LEU A 332 13.12 19.18 -1.00
CA LEU A 332 13.36 20.38 -1.80
C LEU A 332 12.56 21.56 -1.25
N PRO A 333 13.13 22.79 -1.21
CA PRO A 333 12.40 23.99 -0.81
C PRO A 333 11.12 24.19 -1.61
N VAL A 334 10.02 24.50 -0.93
CA VAL A 334 8.79 24.93 -1.58
C VAL A 334 9.01 26.21 -2.41
N ASN A 335 9.99 27.05 -2.03
CA ASN A 335 10.40 28.25 -2.77
C ASN A 335 10.98 27.95 -4.16
N ASP A 336 11.41 26.71 -4.45
CA ASP A 336 11.97 26.35 -5.77
C ASP A 336 10.88 26.19 -6.84
N ARG A 337 9.60 26.15 -6.44
CA ARG A 337 8.45 25.91 -7.33
C ARG A 337 8.51 26.70 -8.65
N PRO A 338 8.74 28.03 -8.69
CA PRO A 338 8.70 28.77 -9.95
C PRO A 338 9.76 28.29 -10.94
N ILE A 339 10.97 27.97 -10.45
CA ILE A 339 12.07 27.48 -11.27
C ILE A 339 11.78 26.05 -11.73
N VAL A 340 11.33 25.19 -10.82
CA VAL A 340 11.00 23.78 -11.10
C VAL A 340 9.91 23.71 -12.18
N MET A 341 8.76 24.36 -11.95
CA MET A 341 7.61 24.28 -12.87
C MET A 341 7.92 24.88 -14.25
N ASN A 342 8.74 25.94 -14.31
CA ASN A 342 9.20 26.51 -15.58
C ASN A 342 10.18 25.58 -16.33
N ASP A 343 11.04 24.86 -15.62
CA ASP A 343 11.96 23.90 -16.23
C ASP A 343 11.20 22.66 -16.76
N LEU A 344 10.27 22.13 -15.96
CA LEU A 344 9.41 21.01 -16.33
C LEU A 344 8.54 21.31 -17.55
N SER A 345 7.97 22.51 -17.65
CA SER A 345 7.18 22.89 -18.82
C SER A 345 8.00 22.93 -20.11
N ARG A 346 9.27 23.35 -20.04
CA ARG A 346 10.22 23.31 -21.18
C ARG A 346 10.61 21.88 -21.59
N MET A 347 10.51 20.93 -20.66
CA MET A 347 10.67 19.50 -20.93
C MET A 347 9.39 18.84 -21.47
N GLY A 348 8.30 19.60 -21.63
CA GLY A 348 7.00 19.08 -22.04
C GLY A 348 6.25 18.36 -20.92
N ILE A 349 6.65 18.56 -19.66
CA ILE A 349 5.99 17.99 -18.47
C ILE A 349 5.02 19.05 -17.92
N THR A 350 3.79 19.01 -18.41
CA THR A 350 2.69 19.93 -18.06
C THR A 350 1.44 19.15 -17.64
N ALA A 351 0.48 19.82 -16.99
CA ALA A 351 -0.80 19.20 -16.65
C ALA A 351 -1.54 18.66 -17.89
N GLY A 352 -1.53 19.38 -19.03
CA GLY A 352 -2.18 18.94 -20.26
C GLY A 352 -1.51 17.71 -20.87
N SER A 353 -0.19 17.58 -20.74
CA SER A 353 0.53 16.38 -21.18
C SER A 353 0.29 15.16 -20.26
N LEU A 354 0.25 15.37 -18.94
CA LEU A 354 0.17 14.31 -17.94
C LEU A 354 -1.26 13.82 -17.68
N PHE A 355 -2.25 14.66 -17.95
CA PHE A 355 -3.67 14.34 -17.81
C PHE A 355 -4.40 14.62 -19.12
N PRO A 356 -4.29 13.72 -20.11
CA PRO A 356 -5.02 13.86 -21.38
C PRO A 356 -6.52 14.09 -21.14
N GLY A 357 -7.08 15.06 -21.87
CA GLY A 357 -8.49 15.46 -21.75
C GLY A 357 -8.67 16.91 -21.32
N LEU A 358 -9.93 17.28 -21.11
CA LEU A 358 -10.33 18.66 -20.81
C LEU A 358 -9.76 19.17 -19.48
N ASP A 359 -9.72 18.31 -18.46
CA ASP A 359 -9.26 18.69 -17.12
C ASP A 359 -7.79 19.12 -17.13
N GLY A 360 -6.91 18.32 -17.73
CA GLY A 360 -5.48 18.65 -17.83
C GLY A 360 -5.22 19.87 -18.71
N ALA A 361 -5.94 20.00 -19.83
CA ALA A 361 -5.82 21.17 -20.71
C ALA A 361 -6.25 22.47 -19.99
N CYS A 362 -7.37 22.44 -19.27
CA CYS A 362 -7.84 23.58 -18.48
C CYS A 362 -6.88 23.90 -17.33
N GLU A 363 -6.35 22.89 -16.63
CA GLU A 363 -5.36 23.10 -15.56
C GLU A 363 -4.08 23.74 -16.08
N GLU A 364 -3.55 23.28 -17.22
CA GLU A 364 -2.35 23.87 -17.82
C GLU A 364 -2.58 25.32 -18.23
N LEU A 365 -3.67 25.60 -18.95
CA LEU A 365 -3.99 26.97 -19.37
C LEU A 365 -4.28 27.87 -18.17
N LYS A 366 -4.84 27.31 -17.09
CA LYS A 366 -5.04 28.01 -15.83
C LYS A 366 -3.70 28.43 -15.21
N GLU A 367 -2.74 27.51 -15.09
CA GLU A 367 -1.40 27.81 -14.58
C GLU A 367 -0.63 28.80 -15.47
N ARG A 368 -0.81 28.72 -16.79
CA ARG A 368 -0.12 29.60 -17.75
C ARG A 368 -0.67 31.02 -17.78
N ASN A 369 -1.99 31.17 -17.75
CA ASN A 369 -2.64 32.46 -18.01
C ASN A 369 -2.94 33.25 -16.73
N PHE A 370 -2.96 32.59 -15.57
CA PHE A 370 -3.32 33.22 -14.30
C PHE A 370 -2.22 32.95 -13.27
N VAL A 371 -1.78 34.02 -12.61
CA VAL A 371 -0.78 33.95 -11.53
C VAL A 371 -1.49 33.53 -10.25
N PHE A 372 -1.39 32.25 -9.86
CA PHE A 372 -1.93 31.72 -8.61
C PHE A 372 -0.89 31.63 -7.49
#